data_AF-A0A7X8PCV5-F1
#
_entry.id   AF-A0A7X8PCV5-F1
#
_cell.length_a   1.000
_cell.length_b   1.000
_cell.length_c   1.000
_cell.angle_alpha   90.00
_cell.angle_beta   90.00
_cell.angle_gamma   90.00
#
_symmetry.space_group_name_H-M   'P 1'
#
loop_
_entity.id
_entity.type
_entity.pdbx_description
1 polymer ?
#
loop_
_entity_poly.entity_id
_entity_poly.type
_entity_poly.pdbx_seq_one_letter_code
_entity_poly.pdbx_strand_id
1 'polypeptide(L)'
;MDTDTDDVELTLDREQATAPDLPAPEAAGDPAAEAFARLEGEMALMRRAVQHLAAERADIVIPDYGSTLTDMAKRMCAICENLQGMAGHPALQMTPDSIGNRIAAAAESARRSDQDRFSQARDDLHHATQTMRSVTANARLAADQRRQLYLMAGGGLLAGVLLWSVLPGVVARAVPQSWHWPERVAARVLREPTIVDAGIRLIRSQNPQMWEDITEAAKIADVNREEIKRCQAMARKSGRGVNCTMKVGG
;
A
#
# COMPACT_ATOMS: atom_id res chain seq x y z
N MET A 1 -53.77 22.30 49.11
CA MET A 1 -54.77 21.42 49.73
C MET A 1 -56.09 21.91 49.19
N ASP A 2 -56.64 21.13 48.27
CA ASP A 2 -57.99 21.28 47.77
C ASP A 2 -59.00 21.32 48.93
N THR A 3 -59.97 22.20 48.75
CA THR A 3 -61.41 22.03 49.02
C THR A 3 -61.81 21.13 50.20
N ASP A 4 -62.66 21.65 51.07
CA ASP A 4 -64.06 21.32 50.84
C ASP A 4 -65.02 22.40 51.31
N THR A 5 -66.02 22.54 50.47
CA THR A 5 -67.19 23.41 50.60
C THR A 5 -68.19 22.75 51.53
N ASP A 6 -69.12 23.57 52.03
CA ASP A 6 -70.47 23.26 52.53
C ASP A 6 -70.67 23.98 53.87
N ASP A 7 -71.74 24.72 54.15
CA ASP A 7 -72.86 25.14 53.33
C ASP A 7 -73.62 26.22 54.12
N VAL A 8 -74.46 26.91 53.38
CA VAL A 8 -75.47 27.93 53.71
C VAL A 8 -76.24 27.69 55.02
N GLU A 9 -76.33 28.71 55.90
CA GLU A 9 -77.62 29.21 56.41
C GLU A 9 -77.46 30.56 57.15
N LEU A 10 -77.95 31.65 56.57
CA LEU A 10 -78.27 32.88 57.31
C LEU A 10 -79.59 33.41 56.75
N THR A 11 -80.63 33.15 57.55
CA THR A 11 -82.02 33.53 57.37
C THR A 11 -82.17 35.03 57.18
N LEU A 12 -82.80 35.40 56.06
CA LEU A 12 -83.13 36.77 55.68
C LEU A 12 -84.65 36.90 55.75
N ASP A 13 -85.18 37.18 56.93
CA ASP A 13 -86.56 37.65 57.10
C ASP A 13 -86.52 39.14 57.46
N ARG A 14 -86.62 39.98 56.44
CA ARG A 14 -86.93 41.41 56.61
C ARG A 14 -87.92 41.86 55.55
N GLU A 15 -89.19 41.63 55.84
CA GLU A 15 -90.31 42.48 55.46
C GLU A 15 -91.38 42.21 56.54
N GLN A 16 -91.78 43.18 57.36
CA GLN A 16 -92.78 44.13 56.93
C GLN A 16 -92.71 45.39 57.81
N ALA A 17 -92.46 46.53 57.18
CA ALA A 17 -92.72 47.83 57.79
C ALA A 17 -94.23 48.09 57.73
N THR A 18 -94.90 47.98 58.88
CA THR A 18 -96.13 48.75 59.12
C THR A 18 -95.73 49.95 59.96
N ALA A 19 -95.73 51.11 59.36
CA ALA A 19 -95.77 52.40 60.03
C ALA A 19 -96.54 53.35 59.10
N PRO A 20 -97.19 54.42 59.58
CA PRO A 20 -97.60 54.74 60.95
C PRO A 20 -99.07 55.21 61.01
N ASP A 21 -99.68 55.23 62.21
CA ASP A 21 -100.84 56.11 62.42
C ASP A 21 -100.29 57.54 62.50
N LEU A 22 -100.63 58.32 61.48
CA LEU A 22 -100.21 59.70 61.27
C LEU A 22 -100.92 60.63 62.26
N PRO A 23 -100.29 61.77 62.59
CA PRO A 23 -100.65 62.62 63.72
C PRO A 23 -101.90 63.45 63.43
N ALA A 24 -102.58 63.90 64.49
CA ALA A 24 -103.43 65.07 64.40
C ALA A 24 -102.56 66.31 64.07
N PRO A 25 -102.90 67.05 63.00
CA PRO A 25 -103.10 68.48 63.19
C PRO A 25 -104.38 68.96 62.48
N GLU A 26 -105.10 69.80 63.18
CA GLU A 26 -106.20 70.59 62.63
C GLU A 26 -105.68 71.49 61.49
N ALA A 27 -106.58 71.78 60.55
CA ALA A 27 -106.56 72.96 59.68
C ALA A 27 -105.40 73.07 58.67
N ALA A 28 -105.74 72.84 57.40
CA ALA A 28 -105.17 73.44 56.18
C ALA A 28 -103.84 74.20 56.32
N GLY A 29 -102.74 73.59 55.84
CA GLY A 29 -101.41 74.21 55.71
C GLY A 29 -100.81 74.05 54.30
N ASP A 30 -100.10 75.08 53.84
CA ASP A 30 -99.65 75.38 52.47
C ASP A 30 -98.59 74.40 51.88
N PRO A 31 -98.79 73.88 50.63
CA PRO A 31 -97.88 72.95 49.96
C PRO A 31 -96.43 73.43 49.77
N ALA A 32 -96.15 74.73 49.91
CA ALA A 32 -94.78 75.24 49.83
C ALA A 32 -93.90 74.80 51.02
N ALA A 33 -94.46 74.64 52.23
CA ALA A 33 -93.69 74.29 53.43
C ALA A 33 -93.18 72.83 53.39
N GLU A 34 -93.94 71.93 52.78
CA GLU A 34 -93.58 70.51 52.64
C GLU A 34 -92.43 70.31 51.63
N ALA A 35 -92.36 71.14 50.58
CA ALA A 35 -91.26 71.13 49.61
C ALA A 35 -89.92 71.60 50.22
N PHE A 36 -89.93 72.59 51.12
CA PHE A 36 -88.73 73.05 51.80
C PHE A 36 -88.20 72.04 52.82
N ALA A 37 -89.07 71.34 53.54
CA ALA A 37 -88.66 70.27 54.46
C ALA A 37 -87.96 69.11 53.72
N ARG A 38 -88.42 68.78 52.50
CA ARG A 38 -87.79 67.76 51.65
C ARG A 38 -86.42 68.20 51.10
N LEU A 39 -86.29 69.46 50.66
CA LEU A 39 -85.01 70.02 50.23
C LEU A 39 -84.00 70.13 51.38
N GLU A 40 -84.45 70.45 52.60
CA GLU A 40 -83.60 70.46 53.79
C GLU A 40 -83.10 69.06 54.15
N GLY A 41 -83.95 68.03 53.99
CA GLY A 41 -83.55 66.62 54.10
C GLY A 41 -82.51 66.20 53.06
N GLU A 42 -82.68 66.58 51.79
CA GLU A 42 -81.70 66.29 50.74
C GLU A 42 -80.37 67.03 50.94
N MET A 43 -80.41 68.30 51.36
CA MET A 43 -79.18 69.05 51.69
C MET A 43 -78.46 68.49 52.92
N ALA A 44 -79.19 67.98 53.92
CA ALA A 44 -78.58 67.30 55.06
C ALA A 44 -77.85 66.02 54.64
N LEU A 45 -78.41 65.25 53.69
CA LEU A 45 -77.76 64.05 53.14
C LEU A 45 -76.53 64.40 52.29
N MET A 46 -76.60 65.43 51.44
CA MET A 46 -75.43 65.87 50.65
C MET A 46 -74.32 66.40 51.57
N ARG A 47 -74.66 67.19 52.59
CA ARG A 47 -73.68 67.69 53.57
C ARG A 47 -73.01 66.55 54.32
N ARG A 48 -73.77 65.52 54.71
CA ARG A 48 -73.21 64.32 55.35
C ARG A 48 -72.32 63.52 54.40
N ALA A 49 -72.69 63.37 53.13
CA ALA A 49 -71.87 62.69 52.12
C ALA A 49 -70.56 63.44 51.82
N VAL A 50 -70.60 64.77 51.71
CA VAL A 50 -69.39 65.60 51.52
C VAL A 50 -68.50 65.57 52.75
N GLN A 51 -69.08 65.59 53.96
CA GLN A 51 -68.31 65.42 55.19
C GLN A 51 -67.65 64.04 55.27
N HIS A 52 -68.34 62.98 54.82
CA HIS A 52 -67.76 61.63 54.75
C HIS A 52 -66.62 61.55 53.72
N LEU A 53 -66.81 62.12 52.52
CA LEU A 53 -65.79 62.14 51.47
C LEU A 53 -64.57 63.00 51.84
N ALA A 54 -64.79 64.12 52.56
CA ALA A 54 -63.72 64.98 53.05
C ALA A 54 -62.94 64.32 54.20
N ALA A 55 -63.61 63.61 55.10
CA ALA A 55 -62.96 62.83 56.16
C ALA A 55 -62.13 61.67 55.59
N GLU A 56 -62.63 61.02 54.54
CA GLU A 56 -61.96 59.92 53.86
C GLU A 56 -60.78 60.39 52.99
N ARG A 57 -60.85 61.62 52.43
CA ARG A 57 -59.74 62.26 51.72
C ARG A 57 -58.63 62.78 52.64
N ALA A 58 -58.94 63.11 53.88
CA ALA A 58 -57.94 63.52 54.87
C ALA A 58 -57.04 62.37 55.34
N ASP A 59 -57.49 61.12 55.16
CA ASP A 59 -56.75 59.90 55.54
C ASP A 59 -55.99 59.26 54.36
N ILE A 60 -56.00 59.87 53.17
CA ILE A 60 -55.17 59.41 52.06
C ILE A 60 -53.73 59.87 52.26
N VAL A 61 -52.98 59.07 53.02
CA VAL A 61 -51.52 59.14 53.07
C VAL A 61 -50.98 58.74 51.69
N ILE A 62 -50.50 59.70 50.90
CA ILE A 62 -49.78 59.41 49.65
C ILE A 62 -48.46 58.72 50.05
N PRO A 63 -48.24 57.44 49.70
CA PRO A 63 -47.02 56.75 50.07
C PRO A 63 -45.83 57.38 49.35
N ASP A 64 -44.76 57.68 50.07
CA ASP A 64 -43.52 58.19 49.46
C ASP A 64 -42.77 57.05 48.75
N TYR A 65 -42.95 56.97 47.43
CA TYR A 65 -42.26 56.02 46.57
C TYR A 65 -40.82 56.44 46.20
N GLY A 66 -40.31 57.57 46.70
CA GLY A 66 -38.96 58.04 46.38
C GLY A 66 -37.88 57.04 46.77
N SER A 67 -38.04 56.37 47.91
CA SER A 67 -37.12 55.32 48.38
C SER A 67 -37.12 54.09 47.48
N THR A 68 -38.30 53.62 47.04
CA THR A 68 -38.44 52.44 46.18
C THR A 68 -37.98 52.71 44.75
N LEU A 69 -38.22 53.91 44.21
CA LEU A 69 -37.70 54.34 42.91
C LEU A 69 -36.17 54.44 42.93
N THR A 70 -35.60 54.96 44.02
CA THR A 70 -34.14 55.02 44.19
C THR A 70 -33.53 53.62 44.27
N ASP A 71 -34.20 52.67 44.94
CA ASP A 71 -33.73 51.28 45.01
C ASP A 71 -33.82 50.57 43.65
N MET A 72 -34.87 50.83 42.85
CA MET A 72 -34.97 50.33 41.48
C MET A 72 -33.87 50.91 40.57
N ALA A 73 -33.58 52.22 40.68
CA ALA A 73 -32.51 52.84 39.92
C ALA A 73 -31.14 52.23 40.26
N LYS A 74 -30.87 51.96 41.53
CA LYS A 74 -29.64 51.25 41.97
C LYS A 74 -29.55 49.84 41.40
N ARG A 75 -30.66 49.09 41.40
CA ARG A 75 -30.71 47.75 40.81
C ARG A 75 -30.45 47.78 39.30
N MET A 76 -30.99 48.75 38.58
CA MET A 76 -30.72 48.93 37.15
C MET A 76 -29.26 49.29 36.87
N CYS A 77 -28.65 50.18 37.67
CA CYS A 77 -27.20 50.44 37.55
C CYS A 77 -26.36 49.18 37.82
N ALA A 78 -26.68 48.41 38.85
CA ALA A 78 -25.98 47.15 39.13
C ALA A 78 -26.13 46.12 37.99
N ILE A 79 -27.30 46.08 37.34
CA ILE A 79 -27.51 45.24 36.15
C ILE A 79 -26.66 45.75 34.98
N CYS A 80 -26.60 47.06 34.74
CA CYS A 80 -25.76 47.64 33.70
C CYS A 80 -24.27 47.35 33.93
N GLU A 81 -23.77 47.51 35.16
CA GLU A 81 -22.38 47.19 35.51
C GLU A 81 -22.07 45.70 35.33
N ASN A 82 -22.98 44.82 35.74
CA ASN A 82 -22.84 43.38 35.53
C ASN A 82 -22.85 42.99 34.05
N LEU A 83 -23.74 43.59 33.24
CA LEU A 83 -23.78 43.37 31.79
C LEU A 83 -22.51 43.89 31.11
N GLN A 84 -21.97 45.02 31.56
CA GLN A 84 -20.70 45.56 31.06
C GLN A 84 -19.53 44.63 31.42
N GLY A 85 -19.52 44.07 32.63
CA GLY A 85 -18.56 43.06 33.07
C GLY A 85 -18.68 41.75 32.28
N MET A 86 -19.90 41.33 31.95
CA MET A 86 -20.16 40.16 31.09
C MET A 86 -19.74 40.40 29.64
N ALA A 87 -20.02 41.58 29.08
CA ALA A 87 -19.63 41.96 27.73
C ALA A 87 -18.11 41.99 27.54
N GLY A 88 -17.36 42.34 28.61
CA GLY A 88 -15.91 42.28 28.63
C GLY A 88 -15.31 40.87 28.81
N HIS A 89 -16.13 39.86 29.13
CA HIS A 89 -15.63 38.53 29.43
C HIS A 89 -15.26 37.75 28.14
N PRO A 90 -14.08 37.12 28.06
CA PRO A 90 -13.60 36.40 26.86
C PRO A 90 -14.47 35.20 26.44
N ALA A 91 -15.43 34.79 27.28
CA ALA A 91 -16.43 33.78 26.94
C ALA A 91 -17.32 34.20 25.75
N LEU A 92 -17.55 35.50 25.53
CA LEU A 92 -18.29 35.99 24.35
C LEU A 92 -17.43 36.05 23.07
N GLN A 93 -16.10 36.05 23.19
CA GLN A 93 -15.18 36.01 22.05
C GLN A 93 -14.90 34.56 21.59
N MET A 94 -15.04 33.58 22.50
CA MET A 94 -15.10 32.16 22.15
C MET A 94 -16.51 31.79 21.66
N THR A 95 -16.86 32.27 20.47
CA THR A 95 -18.06 31.80 19.77
C THR A 95 -17.84 30.36 19.27
N PRO A 96 -18.91 29.54 19.18
CA PRO A 96 -18.84 28.21 18.60
C PRO A 96 -18.21 28.20 17.19
N ASP A 97 -18.48 29.23 16.39
CA ASP A 97 -17.88 29.42 15.07
C ASP A 97 -16.36 29.67 15.14
N SER A 98 -15.86 30.42 16.13
CA SER A 98 -14.42 30.65 16.28
C SER A 98 -13.69 29.38 16.73
N ILE A 99 -14.32 28.56 17.57
CA ILE A 99 -13.81 27.23 17.96
C ILE A 99 -13.83 26.28 16.74
N GLY A 100 -14.93 26.25 15.99
CA GLY A 100 -15.06 25.44 14.78
C GLY A 100 -14.01 25.80 13.71
N ASN A 101 -13.78 27.09 13.47
CA ASN A 101 -12.75 27.56 12.55
C ASN A 101 -11.34 27.19 13.00
N ARG A 102 -11.04 27.27 14.31
CA ARG A 102 -9.75 26.84 14.85
C ARG A 102 -9.55 25.33 14.74
N ILE A 103 -10.59 24.53 14.98
CA ILE A 103 -10.56 23.08 14.78
C ILE A 103 -10.35 22.75 13.31
N ALA A 104 -11.07 23.41 12.39
CA ALA A 104 -10.91 23.21 10.95
C ALA A 104 -9.50 23.57 10.48
N ALA A 105 -8.95 24.70 10.94
CA ALA A 105 -7.59 25.11 10.63
C ALA A 105 -6.53 24.15 11.19
N ALA A 106 -6.71 23.67 12.42
CA ALA A 106 -5.84 22.68 13.04
C ALA A 106 -5.95 21.29 12.37
N ALA A 107 -7.15 20.89 11.95
CA ALA A 107 -7.38 19.65 11.23
C ALA A 107 -6.77 19.69 9.82
N GLU A 108 -6.87 20.83 9.14
CA GLU A 108 -6.25 21.05 7.82
C GLU A 108 -4.72 21.03 7.92
N SER A 109 -4.13 21.69 8.92
CA SER A 109 -2.68 21.67 9.13
C SER A 109 -2.18 20.27 9.51
N ALA A 110 -2.92 19.54 10.35
CA ALA A 110 -2.64 18.15 10.66
C ALA A 110 -2.72 17.26 9.40
N ARG A 111 -3.77 17.40 8.59
CA ARG A 111 -3.93 16.65 7.33
C ARG A 111 -2.82 16.93 6.33
N ARG A 112 -2.34 18.16 6.19
CA ARG A 112 -1.20 18.48 5.31
C ARG A 112 0.08 17.80 5.79
N SER A 113 0.37 17.88 7.09
CA SER A 113 1.52 17.19 7.69
C SER A 113 1.44 15.67 7.48
N ASP A 114 0.26 15.09 7.63
CA ASP A 114 0.04 13.66 7.39
C ASP A 114 0.18 13.31 5.90
N GLN A 115 -0.33 14.14 4.99
CA GLN A 115 -0.18 13.96 3.54
C GLN A 115 1.29 14.01 3.12
N ASP A 116 2.08 14.94 3.66
CA ASP A 116 3.52 15.02 3.38
C ASP A 116 4.27 13.80 3.92
N ARG A 117 3.91 13.31 5.12
CA ARG A 117 4.49 12.07 5.65
C ARG A 117 4.09 10.85 4.83
N PHE A 118 2.86 10.79 4.35
CA PHE A 118 2.39 9.70 3.49
C PHE A 118 3.04 9.74 2.11
N SER A 119 3.20 10.90 1.50
CA SER A 119 3.90 11.01 0.20
C SER A 119 5.35 10.57 0.35
N GLN A 120 6.05 11.05 1.38
CA GLN A 120 7.42 10.67 1.67
C GLN A 120 7.56 9.16 1.95
N ALA A 121 6.65 8.57 2.73
CA ALA A 121 6.65 7.13 2.97
C ALA A 121 6.35 6.31 1.69
N ARG A 122 5.49 6.81 0.80
CA ARG A 122 5.22 6.16 -0.50
C ARG A 122 6.43 6.24 -1.41
N ASP A 123 7.11 7.39 -1.44
CA ASP A 123 8.32 7.59 -2.22
C ASP A 123 9.45 6.69 -1.72
N ASP A 124 9.64 6.60 -0.40
CA ASP A 124 10.59 5.70 0.24
C ASP A 124 10.27 4.23 -0.08
N LEU A 125 9.00 3.83 0.00
CA LEU A 125 8.57 2.48 -0.35
C LEU A 125 8.79 2.18 -1.84
N HIS A 126 8.50 3.14 -2.72
CA HIS A 126 8.76 3.00 -4.15
C HIS A 126 10.26 2.88 -4.44
N HIS A 127 11.10 3.70 -3.81
CA HIS A 127 12.55 3.62 -3.92
C HIS A 127 13.10 2.28 -3.39
N ALA A 128 12.63 1.83 -2.23
CA ALA A 128 13.00 0.55 -1.65
C ALA A 128 12.57 -0.60 -2.56
N THR A 129 11.35 -0.56 -3.10
CA THR A 129 10.83 -1.58 -4.03
C THR A 129 11.62 -1.60 -5.33
N GLN A 130 11.97 -0.45 -5.89
CA GLN A 130 12.80 -0.36 -7.10
C GLN A 130 14.22 -0.89 -6.85
N THR A 131 14.80 -0.57 -5.70
CA THR A 131 16.13 -1.07 -5.30
C THR A 131 16.10 -2.57 -5.05
N MET A 132 15.06 -3.09 -4.39
CA MET A 132 14.87 -4.53 -4.23
C MET A 132 14.66 -5.21 -5.57
N ARG A 133 13.88 -4.65 -6.49
CA ARG A 133 13.71 -5.20 -7.85
C ARG A 133 15.00 -5.19 -8.64
N SER A 134 15.81 -4.14 -8.56
CA SER A 134 17.10 -4.09 -9.27
C SER A 134 18.09 -5.10 -8.68
N VAL A 135 18.18 -5.21 -7.35
CA VAL A 135 19.06 -6.20 -6.70
C VAL A 135 18.59 -7.63 -6.93
N THR A 136 17.28 -7.91 -6.85
CA THR A 136 16.75 -9.27 -7.07
C THR A 136 16.78 -9.70 -8.53
N ALA A 137 16.51 -8.78 -9.47
CA ALA A 137 16.69 -9.04 -10.90
C ALA A 137 18.17 -9.33 -11.18
N ASN A 138 19.09 -8.51 -10.68
CA ASN A 138 20.52 -8.70 -10.88
C ASN A 138 21.04 -9.98 -10.18
N ALA A 139 20.52 -10.34 -9.01
CA ALA A 139 20.93 -11.54 -8.29
C ALA A 139 20.48 -12.83 -8.98
N ARG A 140 19.23 -12.87 -9.49
CA ARG A 140 18.74 -14.01 -10.28
C ARG A 140 19.49 -14.14 -11.59
N LEU A 141 19.72 -13.02 -12.29
CA LEU A 141 20.49 -13.00 -13.53
C LEU A 141 21.94 -13.44 -13.31
N ALA A 142 22.59 -13.02 -12.23
CA ALA A 142 23.99 -13.39 -11.97
C ALA A 142 24.19 -14.89 -11.71
N ALA A 143 23.22 -15.57 -11.08
CA ALA A 143 23.29 -17.01 -10.84
C ALA A 143 23.02 -17.81 -12.12
N ASP A 144 21.99 -17.44 -12.89
CA ASP A 144 21.66 -18.11 -14.15
C ASP A 144 22.72 -17.86 -15.24
N GLN A 145 23.28 -16.65 -15.30
CA GLN A 145 24.33 -16.30 -16.24
C GLN A 145 25.62 -17.08 -15.97
N ARG A 146 26.00 -17.27 -14.70
CA ARG A 146 27.13 -18.14 -14.35
C ARG A 146 26.87 -19.58 -14.78
N ARG A 147 25.67 -20.12 -14.55
CA ARG A 147 25.33 -21.49 -14.95
C ARG A 147 25.39 -21.66 -16.47
N GLN A 148 24.88 -20.70 -17.23
CA GLN A 148 24.99 -20.71 -18.69
C GLN A 148 26.44 -20.59 -19.17
N LEU A 149 27.26 -19.74 -18.55
CA LEU A 149 28.68 -19.64 -18.85
C LEU A 149 29.42 -20.95 -18.55
N TYR A 150 29.15 -21.60 -17.42
CA TYR A 150 29.74 -22.90 -17.11
C TYR A 150 29.27 -24.00 -18.07
N LEU A 151 28.01 -23.98 -18.51
CA LEU A 151 27.49 -24.91 -19.52
C LEU A 151 28.15 -24.70 -20.89
N MET A 152 28.29 -23.44 -21.33
CA MET A 152 28.95 -23.12 -22.60
C MET A 152 30.46 -23.39 -22.54
N ALA A 153 31.12 -23.03 -21.44
CA ALA A 153 32.54 -23.30 -21.24
C ALA A 153 32.81 -24.81 -21.13
N GLY A 154 32.02 -25.53 -20.33
CA GLY A 154 32.11 -26.98 -20.19
C GLY A 154 31.79 -27.70 -21.49
N GLY A 155 30.73 -27.27 -22.20
CA GLY A 155 30.34 -27.82 -23.50
C GLY A 155 31.40 -27.56 -24.58
N GLY A 156 31.95 -26.34 -24.64
CA GLY A 156 33.04 -25.99 -25.57
C GLY A 156 34.32 -26.76 -25.27
N LEU A 157 34.68 -26.95 -24.01
CA LEU A 157 35.83 -27.77 -23.61
C LEU A 157 35.63 -29.23 -24.03
N LEU A 158 34.47 -29.83 -23.72
CA LEU A 158 34.14 -31.20 -24.11
C LEU A 158 34.15 -31.37 -25.63
N ALA A 159 33.53 -30.45 -26.36
CA ALA A 159 33.53 -30.46 -27.83
C ALA A 159 34.96 -30.32 -28.39
N GLY A 160 35.78 -29.46 -27.81
CA GLY A 160 37.18 -29.30 -28.20
C GLY A 160 38.02 -30.56 -27.97
N VAL A 161 37.85 -31.22 -26.82
CA VAL A 161 38.53 -32.49 -26.50
C VAL A 161 38.09 -33.60 -27.45
N LEU A 162 36.78 -33.73 -27.71
CA LEU A 162 36.24 -34.70 -28.66
C LEU A 162 36.77 -34.42 -30.07
N LEU A 163 36.77 -33.16 -30.50
CA LEU A 163 37.27 -32.76 -31.81
C LEU A 163 38.77 -33.09 -31.94
N TRP A 164 39.58 -32.78 -30.93
CA TRP A 164 41.03 -33.02 -30.96
C TRP A 164 41.41 -34.51 -30.90
N SER A 165 40.56 -35.36 -30.33
CA SER A 165 40.77 -36.81 -30.33
C SER A 165 40.40 -37.47 -31.66
N VAL A 166 39.37 -36.97 -32.35
CA VAL A 166 38.88 -37.55 -33.62
C VAL A 166 39.67 -37.02 -34.83
N LEU A 167 40.04 -35.74 -34.82
CA LEU A 167 40.74 -35.08 -35.93
C LEU A 167 41.98 -35.84 -36.43
N PRO A 168 42.92 -36.31 -35.59
CA PRO A 168 44.11 -37.01 -36.05
C PRO A 168 43.80 -38.27 -36.86
N GLY A 169 42.78 -39.03 -36.47
CA GLY A 169 42.38 -40.26 -37.13
C GLY A 169 41.67 -40.05 -38.47
N VAL A 170 40.93 -38.94 -38.62
CA VAL A 170 40.27 -38.56 -39.87
C VAL A 170 41.27 -37.94 -40.84
N VAL A 171 42.11 -37.02 -40.35
CA VAL A 171 43.14 -36.37 -41.18
C VAL A 171 44.14 -37.39 -41.70
N ALA A 172 44.57 -38.36 -40.89
CA ALA A 172 45.48 -39.41 -41.34
C ALA A 172 44.93 -40.25 -42.52
N ARG A 173 43.61 -40.33 -42.70
CA ARG A 173 42.96 -41.06 -43.81
C ARG A 173 42.60 -40.20 -45.02
N ALA A 174 42.47 -38.89 -44.84
CA ALA A 174 42.10 -37.95 -45.90
C ALA A 174 43.30 -37.37 -46.67
N VAL A 175 44.52 -37.65 -46.21
CA VAL A 175 45.76 -37.18 -46.83
C VAL A 175 46.06 -37.92 -48.14
N PRO A 176 46.59 -37.24 -49.18
CA PRO A 176 47.01 -37.89 -50.43
C PRO A 176 48.02 -39.02 -50.21
N GLN A 177 47.88 -40.12 -50.97
CA GLN A 177 48.75 -41.29 -50.84
C GLN A 177 50.24 -40.99 -51.11
N SER A 178 50.58 -39.93 -51.83
CA SER A 178 51.97 -39.54 -52.10
C SER A 178 52.76 -39.18 -50.82
N TRP A 179 52.09 -38.84 -49.72
CA TRP A 179 52.75 -38.37 -48.49
C TRP A 179 53.17 -39.48 -47.51
N HIS A 180 52.70 -40.72 -47.71
CA HIS A 180 53.03 -41.90 -46.89
C HIS A 180 52.92 -41.65 -45.37
N TRP A 181 51.92 -40.87 -44.97
CA TRP A 181 51.68 -40.50 -43.57
C TRP A 181 51.31 -41.70 -42.69
N PRO A 182 50.40 -42.60 -43.10
CA PRO A 182 50.07 -43.80 -42.33
C PRO A 182 51.30 -44.66 -42.01
N GLU A 183 52.19 -44.84 -42.99
CA GLU A 183 53.40 -45.66 -42.88
C GLU A 183 54.41 -45.02 -41.92
N ARG A 184 54.60 -43.69 -42.00
CA ARG A 184 55.47 -42.95 -41.06
C ARG A 184 54.90 -42.95 -39.64
N VAL A 185 53.59 -42.85 -39.50
CA VAL A 185 52.92 -42.94 -38.19
C VAL A 185 53.08 -44.35 -37.63
N ALA A 186 52.91 -45.40 -38.45
CA ALA A 186 53.11 -46.78 -38.03
C ALA A 186 54.54 -47.02 -37.50
N ALA A 187 55.56 -46.54 -38.21
CA ALA A 187 56.96 -46.62 -37.73
C ALA A 187 57.14 -45.90 -36.39
N ARG A 188 56.56 -44.71 -36.23
CA ARG A 188 56.64 -43.95 -34.97
C ARG A 188 55.91 -44.62 -33.81
N VAL A 189 54.72 -45.17 -34.05
CA VAL A 189 53.91 -45.88 -33.04
C VAL A 189 54.60 -47.18 -32.62
N LEU A 190 55.15 -47.92 -33.58
CA LEU A 190 55.93 -49.13 -33.32
C LEU A 190 57.32 -48.81 -32.75
N ARG A 191 57.75 -47.53 -32.75
CA ARG A 191 59.09 -47.07 -32.34
C ARG A 191 60.22 -47.75 -33.13
N GLU A 192 59.97 -47.99 -34.42
CA GLU A 192 60.98 -48.51 -35.34
C GLU A 192 61.66 -47.36 -36.10
N PRO A 193 62.97 -47.48 -36.38
CA PRO A 193 63.74 -46.39 -36.98
C PRO A 193 63.38 -46.14 -38.44
N THR A 194 62.93 -47.17 -39.16
CA THR A 194 62.50 -47.05 -40.56
C THR A 194 61.10 -47.64 -40.78
N ILE A 195 60.47 -47.22 -41.87
CA ILE A 195 59.17 -47.77 -42.31
C ILE A 195 59.30 -49.27 -42.63
N VAL A 196 60.46 -49.69 -43.14
CA VAL A 196 60.73 -51.10 -43.48
C VAL A 196 60.79 -51.94 -42.22
N ASP A 197 61.51 -51.49 -41.18
CA ASP A 197 61.60 -52.20 -39.89
C ASP A 197 60.23 -52.33 -39.21
N ALA A 198 59.42 -51.28 -39.30
CA ALA A 198 58.03 -51.28 -38.85
C ALA A 198 57.19 -52.34 -39.58
N GLY A 199 57.34 -52.44 -40.91
CA GLY A 199 56.67 -53.45 -41.73
C GLY A 199 57.13 -54.87 -41.39
N ILE A 200 58.44 -55.09 -41.26
CA ILE A 200 59.02 -56.38 -40.87
C ILE A 200 58.48 -56.82 -39.51
N ARG A 201 58.46 -55.92 -38.53
CA ARG A 201 57.93 -56.21 -37.19
C ARG A 201 56.45 -56.57 -37.24
N LEU A 202 55.64 -55.87 -38.02
CA LEU A 202 54.21 -56.12 -38.15
C LEU A 202 53.93 -57.50 -38.79
N ILE A 203 54.64 -57.83 -39.88
CA ILE A 203 54.52 -59.12 -40.57
C ILE A 203 54.93 -60.25 -39.62
N ARG A 204 56.10 -60.12 -38.97
CA ARG A 204 56.61 -61.11 -38.03
C ARG A 204 55.68 -61.30 -36.83
N SER A 205 55.07 -60.24 -36.31
CA SER A 205 54.16 -60.33 -35.16
C SER A 205 52.82 -60.99 -35.51
N GLN A 206 52.30 -60.77 -36.71
CA GLN A 206 51.00 -61.31 -37.14
C GLN A 206 51.11 -62.73 -37.69
N ASN A 207 52.22 -63.06 -38.37
CA ASN A 207 52.46 -64.39 -38.92
C ASN A 207 53.97 -64.70 -38.97
N PRO A 208 54.53 -65.33 -37.92
CA PRO A 208 55.95 -65.66 -37.87
C PRO A 208 56.34 -66.71 -38.93
N GLN A 209 55.48 -67.69 -39.21
CA GLN A 209 55.75 -68.72 -40.22
C GLN A 209 55.91 -68.11 -41.61
N MET A 210 54.98 -67.23 -42.01
CA MET A 210 55.06 -66.55 -43.30
C MET A 210 56.32 -65.68 -43.41
N TRP A 211 56.76 -65.05 -42.31
CA TRP A 211 58.01 -64.32 -42.31
C TRP A 211 59.21 -65.24 -42.55
N GLU A 212 59.24 -66.41 -41.91
CA GLU A 212 60.28 -67.43 -42.14
C GLU A 212 60.30 -67.86 -43.61
N ASP A 213 59.16 -68.25 -44.18
CA ASP A 213 59.03 -68.68 -45.57
C ASP A 213 59.54 -67.60 -46.55
N ILE A 214 59.17 -66.32 -46.32
CA ILE A 214 59.64 -65.19 -47.14
C ILE A 214 61.15 -64.99 -46.99
N THR A 215 61.67 -65.04 -45.76
CA THR A 215 63.12 -64.87 -45.54
C THR A 215 63.94 -66.01 -46.12
N GLU A 216 63.43 -67.24 -46.08
CA GLU A 216 64.07 -68.39 -46.71
C GLU A 216 64.07 -68.25 -48.24
N ALA A 217 62.92 -67.93 -48.83
CA ALA A 217 62.82 -67.66 -50.26
C ALA A 217 63.76 -66.52 -50.70
N ALA A 218 63.86 -65.45 -49.91
CA ALA A 218 64.76 -64.32 -50.17
C ALA A 218 66.24 -64.73 -50.12
N LYS A 219 66.65 -65.57 -49.16
CA LYS A 219 68.01 -66.12 -49.09
C LYS A 219 68.34 -66.96 -50.33
N ILE A 220 67.44 -67.86 -50.73
CA ILE A 220 67.62 -68.68 -51.94
C ILE A 220 67.71 -67.79 -53.18
N ALA A 221 66.85 -66.78 -53.30
CA ALA A 221 66.86 -65.85 -54.42
C ALA A 221 68.14 -65.02 -54.48
N ASP A 222 68.71 -64.63 -53.34
CA ASP A 222 69.94 -63.85 -53.28
C ASP A 222 71.16 -64.67 -53.73
N VAL A 223 71.30 -65.90 -53.22
CA VAL A 223 72.36 -66.83 -53.64
C VAL A 223 72.30 -67.15 -55.14
N ASN A 224 71.09 -67.18 -55.70
CA ASN A 224 70.86 -67.48 -57.12
C ASN A 224 70.61 -66.24 -57.99
N ARG A 225 70.90 -65.03 -57.49
CA ARG A 225 70.52 -63.74 -58.12
C ARG A 225 70.87 -63.66 -59.61
N GLU A 226 72.09 -64.03 -59.96
CA GLU A 226 72.57 -63.95 -61.35
C GLU A 226 71.98 -65.03 -62.26
N GLU A 227 71.77 -66.25 -61.73
CA GLU A 227 71.09 -67.32 -62.48
C GLU A 227 69.62 -66.97 -62.73
N ILE A 228 68.94 -66.45 -61.71
CA ILE A 228 67.54 -65.99 -61.82
C ILE A 228 67.42 -64.89 -62.87
N LYS A 229 68.33 -63.90 -62.89
CA LYS A 229 68.34 -62.83 -63.91
C LYS A 229 68.52 -63.41 -65.32
N ARG A 230 69.45 -64.33 -65.52
CA ARG A 230 69.66 -64.99 -66.83
C ARG A 230 68.43 -65.77 -67.26
N CYS A 231 67.86 -66.54 -66.36
CA CYS A 231 66.63 -67.30 -66.56
C CYS A 231 65.45 -66.41 -66.95
N GLN A 232 65.24 -65.30 -66.24
CA GLN A 232 64.22 -64.32 -66.57
C GLN A 232 64.47 -63.70 -67.95
N ALA A 233 65.72 -63.38 -68.31
CA ALA A 233 66.05 -62.87 -69.64
C ALA A 233 65.77 -63.90 -70.74
N MET A 234 66.08 -65.18 -70.53
CA MET A 234 65.77 -66.26 -71.46
C MET A 234 64.26 -66.47 -71.62
N ALA A 235 63.50 -66.46 -70.51
CA ALA A 235 62.05 -66.54 -70.54
C ALA A 235 61.41 -65.38 -71.32
N ARG A 236 61.90 -64.15 -71.11
CA ARG A 236 61.42 -62.95 -71.83
C ARG A 236 61.74 -63.02 -73.33
N LYS A 237 62.91 -63.55 -73.71
CA LYS A 237 63.30 -63.72 -75.11
C LYS A 237 62.53 -64.83 -75.81
N SER A 238 62.21 -65.93 -75.11
CA SER A 238 61.53 -67.09 -75.69
C SER A 238 59.99 -66.97 -75.65
N GLY A 239 59.46 -66.04 -74.88
CA GLY A 239 58.02 -65.85 -74.66
C GLY A 239 57.34 -67.02 -73.94
N ARG A 240 58.11 -67.96 -73.37
CA ARG A 240 57.63 -69.18 -72.72
C ARG A 240 58.36 -69.41 -71.40
N GLY A 241 57.75 -70.19 -70.51
CA GLY A 241 58.39 -70.64 -69.27
C GLY A 241 59.67 -71.43 -69.59
N VAL A 242 60.74 -71.20 -68.82
CA VAL A 242 62.02 -71.90 -68.94
C VAL A 242 62.34 -72.63 -67.65
N ASN A 243 62.93 -73.82 -67.75
CA ASN A 243 63.40 -74.57 -66.60
C ASN A 243 64.78 -74.06 -66.18
N CYS A 244 64.94 -73.76 -64.91
CA CYS A 244 66.18 -73.25 -64.35
C CYS A 244 66.61 -74.04 -63.14
N THR A 245 67.89 -74.36 -63.10
CA THR A 245 68.51 -75.00 -61.95
C THR A 245 68.85 -73.91 -60.92
N MET A 246 68.43 -74.12 -59.69
CA MET A 246 68.77 -73.27 -58.57
C MET A 246 69.56 -74.06 -57.53
N LYS A 247 70.47 -73.37 -56.85
CA LYS A 247 71.18 -73.88 -55.69
C LYS A 247 70.28 -73.75 -54.48
N VAL A 248 69.97 -74.86 -53.83
CA VAL A 248 69.19 -74.94 -52.59
C VAL A 248 70.03 -75.72 -51.59
N GLY A 249 70.36 -75.14 -50.44
CA GLY A 249 71.22 -75.75 -49.43
C GLY A 249 72.09 -74.72 -48.70
N GLY A 250 72.26 -74.91 -47.40
CA GLY A 250 72.95 -73.99 -46.46
C GLY A 250 74.44 -73.82 -46.71
#